data_AF-E9N304-F1
#
_entry.id   AF-E9N304-F1
#
_cell.length_a   1.000
_cell.length_b   1.000
_cell.length_c   1.000
_cell.angle_alpha   90.00
_cell.angle_beta   90.00
_cell.angle_gamma   90.00
#
_symmetry.space_group_name_H-M   'P 1'
#
loop_
_entity.id
_entity.type
_entity.pdbx_description
1 polymer ?
#
loop_
_entity_poly.entity_id
_entity_poly.type
_entity_poly.pdbx_seq_one_letter_code
_entity_poly.pdbx_strand_id
1 'polypeptide(L)'
;GQTTPIHSVAKGVGAFEAVVMEIIITFALVYTVYATAVDPKKGSLGTIAPIAIGFIVGANILAAGAFSGGSMNPARSFGPAIASGDFTDHWVYWIGPLIGGGLAGLIYGNVFMQRD
;
A
#
# COMPACT_ATOMS: atom_id res chain seq x y z
N GLY A 1 24.78 8.82 0.78
CA GLY A 1 23.42 8.71 0.23
C GLY A 1 22.65 7.73 1.09
N GLN A 2 21.45 8.08 1.55
CA GLN A 2 20.63 7.12 2.27
C GLN A 2 20.12 6.08 1.28
N THR A 3 20.39 4.81 1.55
CA THR A 3 19.88 3.69 0.76
C THR A 3 18.38 3.58 1.02
N THR A 4 17.56 3.78 -0.02
CA THR A 4 16.12 3.49 0.05
C THR A 4 15.93 2.03 0.41
N PRO A 5 15.23 1.72 1.50
CA PRO A 5 15.03 0.34 1.91
C PRO A 5 14.17 -0.41 0.90
N ILE A 6 14.62 -1.60 0.51
CA ILE A 6 13.94 -2.42 -0.49
C ILE A 6 13.08 -3.52 0.13
N HIS A 7 13.37 -3.95 1.37
CA HIS A 7 12.65 -4.99 2.11
C HIS A 7 12.76 -4.87 3.65
N SER A 8 13.21 -3.72 4.16
CA SER A 8 13.40 -3.44 5.59
C SER A 8 13.05 -1.97 5.90
N VAL A 9 12.94 -1.57 7.15
CA VAL A 9 12.61 -0.18 7.51
C VAL A 9 13.86 0.71 7.41
N ALA A 10 13.70 2.00 7.07
CA ALA A 10 14.84 2.92 7.00
C ALA A 10 15.53 3.07 8.35
N LYS A 11 16.86 3.24 8.30
CA LYS A 11 17.66 3.40 9.52
C LYS A 11 17.22 4.64 10.29
N GLY A 12 16.74 4.44 11.53
CA GLY A 12 16.25 5.51 12.41
C GLY A 12 14.74 5.75 12.35
N VAL A 13 14.00 5.00 11.51
CA VAL A 13 12.53 4.95 11.54
C VAL A 13 12.12 3.79 12.44
N GLY A 14 11.22 4.05 13.39
CA GLY A 14 10.68 2.99 14.24
C GLY A 14 9.71 2.09 13.46
N ALA A 15 9.62 0.83 13.87
CA ALA A 15 8.76 -0.14 13.21
C ALA A 15 7.28 0.26 13.26
N PHE A 16 6.84 0.94 14.33
CA PHE A 16 5.47 1.42 14.46
C PHE A 16 5.16 2.53 13.44
N GLU A 17 6.06 3.50 13.28
CA GLU A 17 5.96 4.57 12.28
C GLU A 17 5.91 3.99 10.87
N ALA A 18 6.71 2.95 10.59
CA ALA A 18 6.68 2.24 9.32
C ALA A 18 5.35 1.50 9.11
N VAL A 19 4.78 0.86 10.14
CA VAL A 19 3.45 0.24 10.06
C VAL A 19 2.39 1.30 9.74
N VAL A 20 2.37 2.43 10.45
CA VAL A 20 1.40 3.51 10.20
C VAL A 20 1.54 4.05 8.78
N MET A 21 2.77 4.24 8.31
CA MET A 21 3.03 4.65 6.92
C MET A 21 2.44 3.64 5.94
N GLU A 22 2.77 2.35 6.08
CA GLU A 22 2.27 1.28 5.21
C GLU A 22 0.74 1.13 5.25
N ILE A 23 0.09 1.37 6.41
CA ILE A 23 -1.37 1.42 6.52
C ILE A 23 -1.93 2.52 5.62
N ILE A 24 -1.41 3.74 5.73
CA ILE A 24 -1.94 4.91 5.02
C ILE A 24 -1.77 4.75 3.50
N ILE A 25 -0.58 4.37 3.04
CA ILE A 25 -0.32 4.25 1.61
C ILE A 25 -1.04 3.05 0.99
N THR A 26 -1.20 1.94 1.72
CA THR A 26 -1.96 0.80 1.22
C THR A 26 -3.45 1.10 1.21
N PHE A 27 -3.95 1.82 2.21
CA PHE A 27 -5.33 2.31 2.21
C PHE A 27 -5.60 3.15 0.96
N ALA A 28 -4.74 4.12 0.64
CA ALA A 28 -4.88 4.96 -0.54
C ALA A 28 -4.90 4.14 -1.84
N LEU A 29 -4.01 3.16 -1.97
CA LEU A 29 -3.98 2.24 -3.11
C LEU A 29 -5.27 1.44 -3.23
N VAL A 30 -5.66 0.72 -2.17
CA VAL A 30 -6.83 -0.17 -2.20
C VAL A 30 -8.12 0.63 -2.38
N TYR A 31 -8.24 1.79 -1.74
CA TYR A 31 -9.37 2.70 -1.95
C TYR A 31 -9.47 3.16 -3.41
N THR A 32 -8.33 3.49 -4.05
CA THR A 32 -8.28 3.84 -5.47
C THR A 32 -8.74 2.69 -6.36
N VAL A 33 -8.34 1.45 -6.03
CA VAL A 33 -8.82 0.25 -6.72
C VAL A 33 -10.33 0.10 -6.58
N TYR A 34 -10.87 0.28 -5.37
CA TYR A 34 -12.31 0.21 -5.15
C TYR A 34 -13.07 1.27 -5.97
N ALA A 35 -12.62 2.53 -5.90
CA ALA A 35 -13.27 3.66 -6.56
C ALA A 35 -13.24 3.58 -8.09
N THR A 36 -12.13 3.09 -8.65
CA THR A 36 -11.91 3.14 -10.10
C THR A 36 -12.17 1.82 -10.81
N ALA A 37 -11.94 0.68 -10.14
CA ALA A 37 -12.01 -0.63 -10.78
C ALA A 37 -13.16 -1.51 -10.28
N VAL A 38 -13.48 -1.47 -8.98
CA VAL A 38 -14.47 -2.40 -8.38
C VAL A 38 -15.89 -1.85 -8.40
N ASP A 39 -16.07 -0.57 -8.11
CA ASP A 39 -17.40 0.04 -7.97
C ASP A 39 -18.24 -0.12 -9.27
N PRO A 40 -19.43 -0.75 -9.22
CA PRO A 40 -20.33 -0.82 -10.36
C PRO A 40 -20.76 0.56 -10.89
N LYS A 41 -20.77 1.58 -10.02
CA LYS A 41 -21.13 2.97 -10.32
C LYS A 41 -19.95 3.81 -10.83
N LYS A 42 -18.77 3.20 -11.08
CA LYS A 42 -17.54 3.89 -11.50
C LYS A 42 -17.66 4.74 -12.78
N GLY A 43 -18.59 4.42 -13.67
CA GLY A 43 -18.76 5.14 -14.94
C GLY A 43 -17.46 5.25 -15.75
N SER A 44 -17.10 6.45 -16.18
CA SER A 44 -15.88 6.73 -16.95
C SER A 44 -14.58 6.54 -16.15
N LEU A 45 -14.63 6.48 -14.81
CA LEU A 45 -13.45 6.22 -13.97
C LEU A 45 -12.86 4.84 -14.25
N GLY A 46 -13.68 3.88 -14.70
CA GLY A 46 -13.22 2.56 -15.12
C GLY A 46 -12.18 2.59 -16.24
N THR A 47 -12.29 3.56 -17.16
CA THR A 47 -11.36 3.70 -18.29
C THR A 47 -9.96 4.11 -17.83
N ILE A 48 -9.88 4.95 -16.80
CA ILE A 48 -8.61 5.46 -16.27
C ILE A 48 -8.10 4.67 -15.06
N ALA A 49 -8.77 3.58 -14.66
CA ALA A 49 -8.41 2.82 -13.48
C ALA A 49 -6.95 2.35 -13.49
N PRO A 50 -6.39 1.76 -14.57
CA PRO A 50 -5.01 1.29 -14.56
C PRO A 50 -4.00 2.42 -14.35
N ILE A 51 -4.22 3.57 -15.00
CA ILE A 51 -3.30 4.72 -14.89
C ILE A 51 -3.43 5.41 -13.53
N ALA A 52 -4.65 5.52 -12.97
CA ALA A 52 -4.88 6.05 -11.63
C ALA A 52 -4.22 5.17 -10.55
N ILE A 53 -4.36 3.85 -10.66
CA ILE A 53 -3.73 2.89 -9.75
C ILE A 53 -2.20 2.96 -9.88
N GLY A 54 -1.66 3.05 -11.09
CA GLY A 54 -0.22 3.21 -11.29
C GLY A 54 0.32 4.51 -10.67
N PHE A 55 -0.37 5.63 -10.87
CA PHE A 55 0.05 6.91 -10.32
C PHE A 55 -0.02 6.96 -8.80
N ILE A 56 -1.04 6.38 -8.16
CA ILE A 56 -1.10 6.38 -6.69
C ILE A 56 0.04 5.56 -6.08
N VAL A 57 0.41 4.42 -6.69
CA VAL A 57 1.60 3.65 -6.28
C VAL A 57 2.86 4.51 -6.42
N GLY A 58 3.05 5.17 -7.57
CA GLY A 58 4.21 6.03 -7.80
C GLY A 58 4.31 7.19 -6.79
N ALA A 59 3.20 7.90 -6.57
CA ALA A 59 3.11 9.00 -5.61
C ALA A 59 3.41 8.52 -4.17
N ASN A 60 2.87 7.37 -3.78
CA ASN A 60 3.12 6.78 -2.47
C ASN A 60 4.58 6.36 -2.30
N ILE A 61 5.23 5.82 -3.34
CA ILE A 61 6.66 5.49 -3.28
C ILE A 61 7.50 6.77 -3.13
N LEU A 62 7.15 7.86 -3.83
CA LEU A 62 7.85 9.14 -3.67
C LEU A 62 7.72 9.71 -2.25
N ALA A 63 6.58 9.50 -1.60
CA ALA A 63 6.33 9.98 -0.24
C ALA A 63 6.95 9.07 0.85
N ALA A 64 6.77 7.75 0.73
CA ALA A 64 7.09 6.77 1.76
C ALA A 64 8.42 6.03 1.54
N GLY A 65 9.00 6.13 0.34
CA GLY A 65 10.17 5.36 -0.06
C GLY A 65 11.40 5.57 0.83
N ALA A 66 11.59 6.79 1.35
CA ALA A 66 12.68 7.10 2.27
C ALA A 66 12.45 6.60 3.71
N PHE A 67 11.24 6.17 4.05
CA PHE A 67 10.85 5.79 5.41
C PHE A 67 10.58 4.28 5.55
N SER A 68 9.53 3.78 4.88
CA SER A 68 9.17 2.35 4.90
C SER A 68 9.62 1.61 3.64
N GLY A 69 10.12 2.31 2.62
CA GLY A 69 10.37 1.72 1.29
C GLY A 69 9.14 1.71 0.37
N GLY A 70 7.97 2.14 0.88
CA GLY A 70 6.74 2.29 0.11
C GLY A 70 6.27 0.97 -0.53
N SER A 71 6.09 -0.07 0.28
CA SER A 71 5.81 -1.41 -0.23
C SER A 71 4.39 -1.53 -0.77
N MET A 72 3.39 -1.20 0.06
CA MET A 72 1.95 -1.39 -0.17
C MET A 72 1.52 -2.83 -0.46
N ASN A 73 2.45 -3.78 -0.50
CA ASN A 73 2.21 -5.11 -1.05
C ASN A 73 3.12 -6.15 -0.37
N PRO A 74 2.55 -7.04 0.47
CA PRO A 74 3.32 -8.05 1.19
C PRO A 74 4.14 -8.96 0.26
N ALA A 75 3.59 -9.36 -0.88
CA ALA A 75 4.29 -10.23 -1.84
C ALA A 75 5.49 -9.53 -2.49
N ARG A 76 5.37 -8.22 -2.77
CA ARG A 76 6.47 -7.39 -3.30
C ARG A 76 7.59 -7.23 -2.28
N SER A 77 7.30 -7.19 -0.98
CA SER A 77 8.33 -7.20 0.06
C SER A 77 8.91 -8.60 0.32
N PHE A 78 8.10 -9.65 0.18
CA PHE A 78 8.48 -11.02 0.54
C PHE A 78 9.47 -11.64 -0.45
N GLY A 79 9.32 -11.38 -1.76
CA GLY A 79 10.24 -11.90 -2.78
C GLY A 79 11.70 -11.52 -2.51
N PRO A 80 12.03 -10.23 -2.34
CA PRO A 80 13.38 -9.80 -2.00
C PRO A 80 13.87 -10.28 -0.62
N ALA A 81 12.98 -10.43 0.37
CA ALA A 81 13.34 -10.97 1.69
C ALA A 81 13.81 -12.44 1.59
N ILE A 82 13.10 -13.27 0.81
CA ILE A 82 13.56 -14.64 0.51
C ILE A 82 14.89 -14.61 -0.24
N ALA A 83 14.99 -13.80 -1.31
CA ALA A 83 16.16 -13.80 -2.17
C ALA A 83 17.45 -13.32 -1.45
N SER A 84 17.31 -12.43 -0.47
CA SER A 84 18.40 -11.92 0.35
C SER A 84 18.65 -12.74 1.62
N GLY A 85 17.67 -13.53 2.06
CA GLY A 85 17.69 -14.19 3.36
C GLY A 85 17.49 -13.24 4.54
N ASP A 86 17.12 -11.98 4.29
CA ASP A 86 16.92 -10.95 5.31
C ASP A 86 15.42 -10.69 5.53
N PHE A 87 14.97 -10.97 6.75
CA PHE A 87 13.59 -10.76 7.20
C PHE A 87 13.49 -9.66 8.27
N THR A 88 14.51 -8.83 8.41
CA THR A 88 14.53 -7.72 9.36
C THR A 88 13.32 -6.81 9.15
N ASP A 89 12.52 -6.65 10.20
CA ASP A 89 11.26 -5.89 10.20
C ASP A 89 10.24 -6.29 9.13
N HIS A 90 10.38 -7.47 8.52
CA HIS A 90 9.55 -7.89 7.40
C HIS A 90 8.05 -7.99 7.75
N TRP A 91 7.74 -8.28 9.01
CA TRP A 91 6.38 -8.34 9.54
C TRP A 91 5.59 -7.03 9.35
N VAL A 92 6.26 -5.88 9.31
CA VAL A 92 5.66 -4.56 9.05
C VAL A 92 4.92 -4.55 7.71
N TYR A 93 5.48 -5.21 6.70
CA TYR A 93 4.92 -5.30 5.35
C TYR A 93 3.77 -6.30 5.22
N TRP A 94 3.45 -7.02 6.28
CA TRP A 94 2.23 -7.82 6.36
C TRP A 94 1.16 -7.04 7.12
N ILE A 95 1.47 -6.63 8.34
CA ILE A 95 0.52 -5.97 9.23
C ILE A 95 0.03 -4.65 8.63
N GLY A 96 0.94 -3.80 8.15
CA GLY A 96 0.57 -2.49 7.60
C GLY A 96 -0.36 -2.60 6.39
N PRO A 97 0.04 -3.30 5.32
CA PRO A 97 -0.80 -3.44 4.14
C PRO A 97 -2.12 -4.18 4.36
N LEU A 98 -2.14 -5.23 5.18
CA LEU A 98 -3.39 -5.97 5.47
C LEU A 98 -4.40 -5.10 6.22
N ILE A 99 -3.94 -4.30 7.20
CA ILE A 99 -4.81 -3.37 7.92
C ILE A 99 -5.27 -2.25 6.98
N GLY A 100 -4.36 -1.60 6.26
CA GLY A 100 -4.70 -0.51 5.34
C GLY A 100 -5.68 -0.92 4.25
N GLY A 101 -5.43 -2.08 3.61
CA GLY A 101 -6.33 -2.64 2.60
C GLY A 101 -7.67 -3.08 3.18
N GLY A 102 -7.67 -3.71 4.36
CA GLY A 102 -8.91 -4.08 5.06
C GLY A 102 -9.77 -2.88 5.40
N LEU A 103 -9.18 -1.81 5.93
CA LEU A 103 -9.88 -0.55 6.22
C LEU A 103 -10.45 0.09 4.95
N ALA A 104 -9.68 0.11 3.85
CA ALA A 104 -10.18 0.63 2.58
C ALA A 104 -11.38 -0.15 2.05
N GLY A 105 -11.32 -1.49 2.11
CA GLY A 105 -12.44 -2.34 1.71
C GLY A 105 -13.67 -2.15 2.60
N LEU A 106 -13.49 -2.05 3.92
CA LEU A 106 -14.60 -1.79 4.85
C LEU A 106 -15.23 -0.42 4.63
N ILE A 107 -14.43 0.64 4.48
CA ILE A 107 -14.95 2.00 4.28
C ILE A 107 -15.61 2.11 2.92
N TYR A 108 -14.93 1.73 1.84
CA TYR A 108 -15.50 1.87 0.51
C TYR A 108 -16.74 0.97 0.34
N GLY A 109 -16.63 -0.30 0.72
CA GLY A 109 -17.70 -1.28 0.60
C GLY A 109 -18.96 -0.89 1.37
N ASN A 110 -18.83 -0.48 2.63
CA ASN A 110 -19.98 -0.20 3.49
C ASN A 110 -20.51 1.23 3.41
N VAL A 111 -19.76 2.20 2.89
CA VAL A 111 -20.21 3.61 2.83
C VAL A 111 -20.55 4.03 1.40
N PHE A 112 -19.74 3.63 0.42
CA PHE A 112 -19.87 4.12 -0.96
C PHE A 112 -20.49 3.09 -1.90
N MET A 113 -20.27 1.80 -1.65
CA MET A 113 -20.75 0.69 -2.48
C MET A 113 -21.98 -0.03 -1.92
N GLN A 114 -22.68 0.56 -0.94
CA GLN A 114 -23.94 -0.02 -0.44
C GLN A 114 -24.88 -0.33 -1.60
N ARG A 115 -25.24 -1.62 -1.70
CA ARG A 115 -26.30 -2.11 -2.56
C ARG A 115 -27.58 -1.89 -1.77
N ASP A 116 -28.40 -0.94 -2.24
CA ASP A 116 -29.81 -0.88 -1.86
C ASP A 116 -30.51 -2.21 -2.17
#